data_AF-K7P588-F1
#
_entry.id   AF-K7P588-F1
#
_cell.length_a   1.000
_cell.length_b   1.000
_cell.length_c   1.000
_cell.angle_alpha   90.00
_cell.angle_beta   90.00
_cell.angle_gamma   90.00
#
_symmetry.space_group_name_H-M   'P 1'
#
loop_
_entity.id
_entity.type
_entity.pdbx_description
1 polymer ?
#
loop_
_entity_poly.entity_id
_entity_poly.type
_entity_poly.pdbx_seq_one_letter_code
_entity_poly.pdbx_strand_id
1 'polypeptide(L)' 'SVPIHTLSYAWRSIKEQLGEDVDSKIHRMSMLKDSMGVCFDVRSENLQSMQDSWKDSRRWEFTVATELP' A
#
# COMPACT_ATOMS: atom_id res chain seq x y z
N SER A 1 11.73 -2.22 12.11
CA SER A 1 11.07 -2.64 10.87
C SER A 1 12.08 -3.33 9.98
N VAL A 2 11.68 -4.39 9.27
CA VAL A 2 12.57 -5.11 8.33
C VAL A 2 12.48 -4.40 6.98
N PRO A 3 13.62 -4.06 6.33
CA PRO A 3 13.59 -3.42 5.03
C PRO A 3 12.87 -4.30 4.00
N ILE A 4 12.03 -3.65 3.19
CA ILE A 4 11.29 -4.31 2.12
C ILE A 4 12.27 -4.49 0.96
N HIS A 5 12.83 -5.69 0.84
CA HIS A 5 13.75 -6.01 -0.25
C HIS A 5 13.03 -6.19 -1.59
N THR A 6 11.72 -6.46 -1.59
CA THR A 6 10.94 -6.71 -2.81
C THR A 6 9.52 -6.14 -2.72
N LEU A 7 9.04 -5.56 -3.83
CA LEU A 7 7.65 -5.14 -4.00
C LEU A 7 6.66 -6.29 -3.76
N SER A 8 7.06 -7.53 -4.07
CA SER A 8 6.26 -8.74 -3.82
C SER A 8 5.87 -8.90 -2.35
N TYR A 9 6.73 -8.47 -1.41
CA TYR A 9 6.43 -8.52 0.02
C TYR A 9 5.32 -7.54 0.40
N ALA A 10 5.38 -6.32 -0.15
CA ALA A 10 4.32 -5.32 0.01
C ALA A 10 3.00 -5.80 -0.60
N TRP A 11 3.06 -6.28 -1.86
CA TRP A 11 1.89 -6.82 -2.56
C TRP A 11 1.22 -7.95 -1.79
N ARG A 12 1.98 -8.84 -1.16
CA ARG A 12 1.40 -9.93 -0.37
C ARG A 12 0.57 -9.38 0.79
N SER A 13 1.09 -8.41 1.53
CA SER A 13 0.36 -7.78 2.64
C SER A 13 -0.83 -6.94 2.16
N ILE A 14 -0.71 -6.28 1.01
CA ILE A 14 -1.81 -5.54 0.38
C ILE A 14 -2.94 -6.49 -0.04
N LYS A 15 -2.63 -7.57 -0.75
CA LYS A 15 -3.61 -8.56 -1.21
C LYS A 15 -4.25 -9.34 -0.06
N GLU A 16 -3.51 -9.60 1.00
CA GLU A 16 -4.01 -10.28 2.20
C GLU A 16 -5.08 -9.45 2.93
N GLN A 17 -4.96 -8.12 2.94
CA GLN A 17 -5.92 -7.24 3.61
C GLN A 17 -7.02 -6.69 2.69
N LEU A 18 -6.66 -6.34 1.46
CA LEU A 18 -7.55 -5.65 0.51
C LEU A 18 -8.12 -6.58 -0.57
N GLY A 19 -7.68 -7.84 -0.60
CA GLY A 19 -8.05 -8.83 -1.60
C GLY A 19 -7.18 -8.78 -2.86
N GLU A 20 -7.27 -9.82 -3.68
CA GLU A 20 -6.50 -9.92 -4.94
C GLU A 20 -6.93 -8.88 -5.99
N ASP A 21 -8.19 -8.43 -5.96
CA ASP A 21 -8.72 -7.40 -6.88
C ASP A 21 -8.05 -6.03 -6.76
N VAL A 22 -7.31 -5.79 -5.67
CA VAL A 22 -6.62 -4.52 -5.42
C VAL A 22 -5.52 -4.26 -6.45
N ASP A 23 -4.98 -5.30 -7.09
CA ASP A 23 -3.98 -5.21 -8.16
C ASP A 23 -4.50 -4.37 -9.34
N SER A 24 -5.78 -4.52 -9.69
CA SER A 24 -6.44 -3.75 -10.74
C SER A 24 -6.71 -2.28 -10.37
N LYS A 25 -6.74 -1.97 -9.07
CA LYS A 25 -7.10 -0.66 -8.52
C LYS A 25 -5.87 0.20 -8.23
N ILE A 26 -4.73 -0.44 -8.00
CA ILE A 26 -3.46 0.22 -7.70
C ILE A 26 -2.70 0.48 -9.00
N HIS A 27 -2.21 1.71 -9.14
CA HIS A 27 -1.37 2.14 -10.24
C HIS A 27 -0.03 2.67 -9.73
N ARG A 28 1.00 2.59 -10.59
CA ARG A 28 2.33 3.21 -10.35
C ARG A 28 2.99 2.87 -9.01
N MET A 29 2.77 1.66 -8.50
CA MET A 29 3.40 1.24 -7.25
C MET A 29 4.93 1.30 -7.36
N SER A 30 5.53 2.06 -6.45
CA SER A 30 6.96 2.32 -6.39
C SER A 30 7.46 2.16 -4.96
N MET A 31 8.70 1.73 -4.79
CA MET A 31 9.30 1.60 -3.46
C MET A 31 9.78 2.96 -2.97
N LEU A 32 9.58 3.25 -1.68
CA LEU A 32 10.10 4.46 -1.05
C LEU A 32 11.63 4.42 -0.97
N LYS A 33 12.27 5.59 -0.94
CA LYS A 33 13.74 5.74 -0.97
C LYS A 33 14.45 5.09 0.22
N ASP A 34 13.77 4.99 1.35
CA ASP A 34 14.24 4.34 2.57
C ASP A 34 14.04 2.81 2.55
N SER A 35 13.40 2.27 1.50
CA SER A 35 12.99 0.87 1.37
C SER A 35 12.17 0.38 2.58
N MET A 36 11.51 1.30 3.30
CA MET A 36 10.67 0.98 4.45
C MET A 36 9.18 0.94 4.10
N GLY A 37 8.82 1.35 2.88
CA GLY A 37 7.45 1.29 2.38
C GLY A 37 7.36 1.31 0.86
N VAL A 38 6.12 1.36 0.39
CA VAL A 38 5.77 1.55 -1.03
C VAL A 38 4.77 2.70 -1.14
N CYS A 39 4.87 3.48 -2.20
CA CYS A 39 3.84 4.44 -2.59
C CYS A 39 3.13 3.95 -3.84
N PHE A 40 1.85 4.26 -3.97
CA PHE A 40 1.06 3.90 -5.13
C PHE A 40 -0.14 4.83 -5.29
N ASP A 41 -0.64 4.90 -6.53
CA ASP A 41 -1.78 5.72 -6.88
C ASP A 41 -3.06 4.86 -6.87
N VAL A 42 -4.13 5.37 -6.29
CA VAL A 42 -5.47 4.78 -6.38
C VAL A 42 -6.49 5.89 -6.63
N ARG A 43 -7.61 5.53 -7.25
CA ARG A 43 -8.74 6.46 -7.37
C ARG A 43 -9.37 6.72 -6.00
N SER A 44 -9.78 7.95 -5.74
CA SER A 44 -10.42 8.35 -4.48
C SER A 44 -11.68 7.54 -4.14
N GLU A 45 -12.39 7.04 -5.17
CA GLU A 45 -13.55 6.12 -5.01
C GLU A 45 -13.17 4.80 -4.30
N ASN A 46 -11.97 4.28 -4.56
CA ASN A 46 -11.47 3.05 -3.97
C ASN A 46 -10.69 3.31 -2.67
N LEU A 47 -10.13 4.52 -2.52
CA LEU A 47 -9.33 4.91 -1.37
C LEU A 47 -10.09 4.76 -0.05
N GLN A 48 -11.36 5.20 -0.01
CA GLN A 48 -12.19 5.11 1.19
C GLN A 48 -12.41 3.64 1.60
N SER A 49 -12.77 2.79 0.64
CA SER A 49 -12.99 1.35 0.89
C SER A 49 -11.69 0.63 1.28
N MET A 50 -10.55 1.03 0.70
CA MET A 50 -9.25 0.49 1.05
C MET A 50 -8.84 0.87 2.47
N GLN A 51 -9.05 2.13 2.88
CA GLN A 51 -8.78 2.55 4.26
C GLN A 51 -9.69 1.84 5.27
N ASP A 52 -10.97 1.65 4.94
CA ASP A 52 -11.91 0.96 5.82
C ASP A 52 -11.58 -0.55 5.99
N SER A 53 -11.14 -1.17 4.89
CA SER A 53 -10.74 -2.60 4.89
C SER A 53 -9.36 -2.82 5.51
N TRP A 54 -8.46 -1.84 5.38
CA TRP A 54 -7.10 -1.93 5.89
C TRP A 54 -7.07 -1.84 7.42
N LYS A 55 -6.32 -2.75 8.04
CA LYS A 55 -6.04 -2.70 9.47
C LYS A 55 -4.56 -2.52 9.69
N ASP A 56 -4.22 -1.40 10.30
CA ASP A 56 -2.84 -1.12 10.66
C ASP A 56 -2.30 -2.22 11.57
N SER A 57 -1.13 -2.70 11.19
CA SER A 57 -0.43 -3.77 11.86
C SER A 57 0.89 -3.26 12.41
N ARG A 58 1.54 -4.03 13.28
CA ARG A 58 2.89 -3.68 13.77
C ARG A 58 3.95 -3.55 12.66
N ARG A 59 3.67 -4.02 11.43
CA ARG A 59 4.63 -4.01 10.31
C ARG A 59 4.23 -3.06 9.19
N TRP A 60 2.95 -2.75 9.04
CA TRP A 60 2.44 -1.97 7.93
C TRP A 60 1.38 -1.00 8.42
N GLU A 61 1.55 0.25 8.01
CA GLU A 61 0.60 1.34 8.18
C GLU A 61 0.15 1.80 6.80
N PHE A 62 -1.13 2.13 6.65
CA PHE A 62 -1.66 2.68 5.41
C PHE A 62 -1.99 4.15 5.60
N THR A 63 -1.15 5.00 5.02
CA THR A 63 -1.28 6.45 5.13
C THR A 63 -1.58 7.04 3.76
N VAL A 64 -2.53 7.97 3.70
CA VAL A 64 -2.75 8.77 2.49
C VAL A 64 -1.70 9.86 2.44
N ALA A 65 -0.96 9.95 1.33
CA ALA A 65 -0.07 11.08 1.10
C ALA A 65 -0.92 12.35 0.95
N THR A 66 -0.87 13.22 1.96
CA THR A 66 -1.54 14.53 1.94
C THR A 66 -0.70 15.60 1.24
N GLU A 67 0.57 15.31 0.95
CA GLU A 67 1.48 16.20 0.23
C GLU A 67 2.22 15.41 -0.87
N LEU A 68 2.29 15.99 -2.06
CA LEU A 68 3.10 15.48 -3.17
C LEU A 68 4.58 15.81 -2.86
N PRO A 69 5.51 14.85 -3.05
CA PRO A 69 6.94 15.12 -2.92
C PRO A 69 7.46 16.08 -4.02
#